data_AF-A0A3D3JX46-F1
#
_entry.id   AF-A0A3D3JX46-F1
#
_cell.length_a   1.000
_cell.length_b   1.000
_cell.length_c   1.000
_cell.angle_alpha   90.00
_cell.angle_beta   90.00
_cell.angle_gamma   90.00
#
_symmetry.space_group_name_H-M   'P 1'
#
loop_
_entity.id
_entity.type
_entity.pdbx_description
1 polymer ?
#
loop_
_entity_poly.entity_id
_entity_poly.type
_entity_poly.pdbx_seq_one_letter_code
_entity_poly.pdbx_strand_id
1 'polypeptide(L)'
;QELKAPQDKFPETEILEAGYHSVWLGQKSWNGVAILSKIAKPVISRTTLPGDDEDDQSRYLEVKIEDLIIGCIYLPNGNPVPGPKFDYKMKWFERLDAHAEMLITSGKKVMLVGDFNVMPTEKDVYKP
;
A
#
# COMPACT_ATOMS: atom_id res chain seq x y z
N GLN A 1 0.18 6.93 3.02
CA GLN A 1 -0.24 6.79 1.61
C GLN A 1 -0.23 8.18 0.99
N GLU A 2 -0.32 8.29 -0.34
CA GLU A 2 -0.34 9.58 -1.07
C GLU A 2 0.86 10.50 -0.77
N LEU A 3 2.08 9.95 -0.71
CA LEU A 3 3.28 10.78 -0.51
C LEU A 3 3.41 11.90 -1.57
N LYS A 4 3.00 11.62 -2.82
CA LYS A 4 3.07 12.55 -3.97
C LYS A 4 4.43 13.20 -4.16
N ALA A 5 5.46 12.53 -3.67
CA ALA A 5 6.84 12.97 -3.66
C ALA A 5 7.71 11.91 -4.35
N PRO A 6 8.73 12.33 -5.13
CA PRO A 6 9.71 11.40 -5.67
C PRO A 6 10.54 10.76 -4.54
N GLN A 7 11.22 9.65 -4.85
CA GLN A 7 11.93 8.83 -3.88
C GLN A 7 12.96 9.62 -3.04
N ASP A 8 13.66 10.57 -3.66
CA ASP A 8 14.73 11.40 -3.09
C ASP A 8 14.23 12.58 -2.24
N LYS A 9 12.92 12.82 -2.20
CA LYS A 9 12.30 13.93 -1.44
C LYS A 9 11.60 13.47 -0.17
N PHE A 10 11.70 12.19 0.17
CA PHE A 10 11.18 11.70 1.44
C PHE A 10 12.08 12.17 2.60
N PRO A 11 11.50 12.68 3.70
CA PRO A 11 12.26 13.25 4.81
C PRO A 11 12.79 12.14 5.75
N GLU A 12 13.65 11.25 5.24
CA GLU A 12 14.16 10.10 6.01
C GLU A 12 14.90 10.56 7.27
N THR A 13 15.75 11.57 7.17
CA THR A 13 16.56 12.07 8.28
C THR A 13 15.69 12.58 9.43
N GLU A 14 14.71 13.44 9.13
CA GLU A 14 13.82 14.01 10.13
C GLU A 14 12.93 12.93 10.79
N ILE A 15 12.51 11.94 10.01
CA ILE A 15 11.74 10.79 10.52
C ILE A 15 12.60 9.89 11.43
N LEU A 16 13.88 9.70 11.07
CA LEU A 16 14.84 8.96 11.88
C LEU A 16 15.17 9.70 13.18
N GLU A 17 15.37 11.01 13.12
CA GLU A 17 15.56 11.88 14.30
C GLU A 17 14.35 11.87 15.23
N ALA A 18 13.13 11.72 14.70
CA ALA A 18 11.91 11.50 15.47
C ALA A 18 11.79 10.06 16.06
N GLY A 19 12.79 9.21 15.83
CA GLY A 19 12.90 7.85 16.37
C GLY A 19 12.22 6.77 15.53
N TYR A 20 11.88 7.03 14.28
CA TYR A 20 11.27 6.04 13.39
C TYR A 20 12.26 5.57 12.33
N HIS A 21 12.37 4.26 12.16
CA HIS A 21 12.86 3.69 10.91
C HIS A 21 11.77 3.79 9.86
N SER A 22 12.15 4.06 8.61
CA SER A 22 11.21 4.17 7.51
C SER A 22 11.66 3.37 6.29
N VAL A 23 10.68 2.93 5.51
CA VAL A 23 10.84 2.42 4.15
C VAL A 23 9.68 2.98 3.32
N TRP A 24 9.97 3.42 2.11
CA TRP A 24 8.99 4.10 1.28
C TRP A 24 9.23 3.86 -0.21
N LEU A 25 8.16 4.02 -0.96
CA LEU A 25 8.16 4.11 -2.42
C LEU A 25 7.51 5.44 -2.79
N GLY A 26 8.33 6.36 -3.28
CA GLY A 26 7.90 7.64 -3.82
C GLY A 26 7.41 7.53 -5.26
N GLN A 27 6.56 8.46 -5.67
CA GLN A 27 6.16 8.68 -7.05
C GLN A 27 5.79 10.16 -7.20
N LYS A 28 6.34 10.84 -8.21
CA LYS A 28 6.12 12.28 -8.40
C LYS A 28 4.66 12.53 -8.76
N SER A 29 4.07 13.58 -8.18
CA SER A 29 2.70 14.08 -8.44
C SER A 29 1.55 13.17 -8.00
N TRP A 30 1.75 11.85 -7.94
CA TRP A 30 0.72 10.86 -7.67
C TRP A 30 1.23 9.80 -6.70
N ASN A 31 0.31 9.10 -6.03
CA ASN A 31 0.58 7.88 -5.27
C ASN A 31 1.65 8.04 -4.17
N GLY A 32 2.38 6.96 -3.89
CA GLY A 32 3.44 6.88 -2.90
C GLY A 32 2.97 6.29 -1.58
N VAL A 33 3.75 5.35 -1.05
CA VAL A 33 3.47 4.62 0.19
C VAL A 33 4.71 4.59 1.07
N ALA A 34 4.51 4.62 2.38
CA ALA A 34 5.58 4.50 3.37
C ALA A 34 5.10 3.67 4.55
N ILE A 35 6.04 2.94 5.16
CA ILE A 35 5.87 2.27 6.45
C ILE A 35 6.95 2.76 7.40
N LEU A 36 6.52 3.20 8.58
CA LEU A 36 7.38 3.74 9.63
C LEU A 36 7.25 2.86 10.88
N SER A 37 8.34 2.69 11.62
CA SER A 37 8.39 1.83 12.81
C SER A 37 9.35 2.37 13.85
N LYS A 38 8.89 2.41 15.11
CA LYS A 38 9.72 2.74 16.29
C LYS A 38 10.42 1.53 16.91
N ILE A 39 9.94 0.32 16.64
CA ILE A 39 10.36 -0.90 17.36
C ILE A 39 11.55 -1.58 16.68
N ALA A 40 11.53 -1.65 15.34
CA ALA A 40 12.56 -2.30 14.54
C ALA A 40 12.53 -1.76 13.11
N LYS A 41 13.68 -1.80 12.44
CA LYS A 41 13.78 -1.40 11.03
C LYS A 41 12.93 -2.32 10.15
N PRO A 42 11.97 -1.80 9.38
CA PRO A 42 11.22 -2.61 8.44
C PRO A 42 12.12 -3.19 7.34
N VAL A 43 11.97 -4.48 7.05
CA VAL A 43 12.67 -5.16 5.96
C VAL A 43 11.71 -5.34 4.81
N ILE A 44 12.04 -4.79 3.64
CA ILE A 44 11.18 -4.90 2.45
C ILE A 44 11.07 -6.37 2.04
N SER A 45 9.83 -6.83 1.91
CA SER A 45 9.46 -8.12 1.32
C SER A 45 9.12 -7.92 -0.16
N ARG A 46 8.31 -6.90 -0.47
CA ARG A 46 7.87 -6.57 -1.84
C ARG A 46 7.67 -5.07 -2.02
N THR A 47 7.88 -4.59 -3.24
CA THR A 47 7.64 -3.20 -3.63
C THR A 47 6.51 -3.05 -4.65
N THR A 48 5.89 -4.16 -5.06
CA THR A 48 4.77 -4.21 -6.00
C THR A 48 3.79 -5.29 -5.57
N LEU A 49 2.52 -5.15 -5.99
CA LEU A 49 1.51 -6.17 -5.78
C LEU A 49 1.69 -7.27 -6.85
N PRO A 50 1.84 -8.55 -6.48
CA PRO A 50 2.02 -9.63 -7.46
C PRO A 50 0.86 -9.76 -8.46
N GLY A 51 1.17 -10.24 -9.67
CA GLY A 51 0.16 -10.59 -10.69
C GLY A 51 0.06 -9.64 -11.88
N ASP A 52 0.86 -8.58 -11.93
CA ASP A 52 1.07 -7.75 -13.12
C ASP A 52 2.44 -7.06 -13.02
N ASP A 53 3.41 -7.55 -13.79
CA ASP A 53 4.79 -7.05 -13.74
C ASP A 53 4.97 -5.69 -14.44
N GLU A 54 3.98 -5.26 -15.22
CA GLU A 54 3.96 -3.96 -15.90
C GLU A 54 3.40 -2.85 -14.98
N ASP A 55 2.79 -3.19 -13.84
CA ASP A 55 2.26 -2.22 -12.89
C ASP A 55 3.36 -1.67 -11.96
N ASP A 56 3.97 -0.57 -12.40
CA ASP A 56 5.06 0.12 -11.71
C ASP A 56 4.60 1.20 -10.71
N GLN A 57 3.29 1.32 -10.44
CA GLN A 57 2.78 2.37 -9.57
C GLN A 57 3.11 2.12 -8.10
N SER A 58 3.60 3.15 -7.41
CA SER A 58 3.94 3.13 -5.96
C SER A 58 2.70 3.08 -5.07
N ARG A 59 1.98 1.95 -5.12
CA ARG A 59 0.68 1.71 -4.46
C ARG A 59 0.71 0.58 -3.43
N TYR A 60 1.71 -0.29 -3.49
CA TYR A 60 1.86 -1.41 -2.57
C TYR A 60 3.28 -1.48 -2.04
N LEU A 61 3.42 -1.58 -0.72
CA LEU A 61 4.70 -1.82 -0.06
C LEU A 61 4.49 -2.85 1.03
N GLU A 62 5.20 -3.96 0.94
CA GLU A 62 5.14 -5.03 1.93
C GLU A 62 6.46 -5.14 2.66
N VAL A 63 6.39 -5.20 3.98
CA VAL A 63 7.56 -5.29 4.85
C VAL A 63 7.35 -6.35 5.91
N LYS A 64 8.46 -6.87 6.42
CA LYS A 64 8.51 -7.64 7.65
C LYS A 64 9.07 -6.76 8.77
N ILE A 65 8.37 -6.76 9.90
CA ILE A 65 8.84 -6.16 11.16
C ILE A 65 8.73 -7.27 12.21
N GLU A 66 9.87 -7.78 12.68
CA GLU A 66 9.93 -8.94 13.57
C GLU A 66 9.17 -10.16 13.00
N ASP A 67 8.08 -10.61 13.62
CA ASP A 67 7.24 -11.73 13.17
C ASP A 67 5.97 -11.30 12.41
N LEU A 68 5.78 -9.99 12.21
CA LEU A 68 4.63 -9.40 11.52
C LEU A 68 4.97 -9.03 10.07
N ILE A 69 4.10 -9.44 9.14
CA ILE A 69 4.08 -8.92 7.77
C ILE A 69 3.06 -7.78 7.70
N ILE A 70 3.47 -6.65 7.13
CA ILE A 70 2.61 -5.49 6.91
C ILE A 70 2.60 -5.16 5.41
N GLY A 71 1.43 -5.18 4.79
CA GLY A 71 1.19 -4.65 3.44
C GLY A 71 0.51 -3.28 3.53
N CYS A 72 1.21 -2.24 3.10
CA CYS A 72 0.69 -0.87 2.99
C CYS A 72 0.09 -0.65 1.60
N ILE A 73 -1.21 -0.34 1.57
CA ILE A 73 -2.04 -0.27 0.36
C ILE A 73 -2.46 1.18 0.08
N TYR A 74 -2.34 1.60 -1.18
CA TYR A 74 -3.01 2.76 -1.76
C TYR A 74 -3.72 2.36 -3.05
N LEU A 75 -4.91 1.79 -2.89
CA LEU A 75 -5.69 1.15 -3.94
C LEU A 75 -6.15 2.18 -4.99
N PRO A 76 -6.21 1.84 -6.29
CA PRO A 76 -6.67 2.77 -7.31
C PRO A 76 -8.09 3.33 -7.04
N ASN A 77 -8.27 4.64 -7.19
CA ASN A 77 -9.57 5.28 -6.95
C ASN A 77 -10.69 4.77 -7.87
N GLY A 78 -10.37 4.62 -9.17
CA GLY A 78 -11.27 4.01 -10.17
C GLY A 78 -12.21 4.96 -10.91
N ASN A 79 -12.29 6.25 -10.56
CA ASN A 79 -13.22 7.17 -11.25
C ASN A 79 -12.70 7.65 -12.62
N PRO A 80 -13.59 7.89 -13.61
CA PRO A 80 -15.05 7.66 -13.57
C PRO A 80 -15.44 6.20 -13.81
N VAL A 81 -16.70 5.88 -13.50
CA VAL A 81 -17.33 4.56 -13.76
C VAL A 81 -18.46 4.71 -14.79
N PRO A 82 -18.54 3.85 -15.81
CA PRO A 82 -17.55 2.84 -16.21
C PRO A 82 -16.30 3.48 -16.86
N GLY A 83 -15.21 2.71 -16.99
CA GLY A 83 -14.05 3.15 -17.74
C GLY A 83 -12.75 2.43 -17.37
N PRO A 84 -11.66 2.67 -18.14
CA PRO A 84 -10.40 1.94 -17.98
C PRO A 84 -9.76 2.09 -16.60
N LYS A 85 -10.01 3.20 -15.89
CA LYS A 85 -9.56 3.40 -14.51
C LYS A 85 -10.27 2.49 -13.53
N PHE A 86 -11.56 2.24 -13.74
CA PHE A 86 -12.34 1.31 -12.94
C PHE A 86 -11.95 -0.14 -13.25
N ASP A 87 -11.73 -0.47 -14.52
CA ASP A 87 -11.25 -1.80 -14.92
C ASP A 87 -9.88 -2.11 -14.30
N TYR A 88 -8.98 -1.12 -14.27
CA TYR A 88 -7.70 -1.24 -13.56
C TYR A 88 -7.90 -1.46 -12.05
N LYS A 89 -8.82 -0.72 -11.41
CA LYS A 89 -9.17 -0.91 -10.00
C LYS A 89 -9.64 -2.34 -9.72
N MET A 90 -10.52 -2.88 -10.56
CA MET A 90 -11.03 -4.24 -10.40
C MET A 90 -9.94 -5.30 -10.55
N LYS A 91 -9.08 -5.18 -11.57
CA LYS A 91 -7.90 -6.06 -11.72
C LYS A 91 -6.92 -5.95 -10.54
N TRP A 92 -6.80 -4.76 -9.95
CA TRP A 92 -5.99 -4.56 -8.75
C TRP A 92 -6.60 -5.29 -7.54
N PHE A 93 -7.93 -5.28 -7.39
CA PHE A 93 -8.62 -6.07 -6.37
C PHE A 93 -8.43 -7.58 -6.55
N GLU A 94 -8.54 -8.11 -7.77
CA GLU A 94 -8.31 -9.53 -8.06
C GLU A 94 -6.90 -9.97 -7.64
N ARG A 95 -5.89 -9.16 -7.95
CA ARG A 95 -4.50 -9.38 -7.52
C ARG A 95 -4.35 -9.30 -6.00
N LEU A 96 -5.00 -8.33 -5.36
CA LEU A 96 -4.94 -8.15 -3.92
C LEU A 96 -5.57 -9.35 -3.21
N ASP A 97 -6.72 -9.82 -3.68
CA ASP A 97 -7.43 -10.98 -3.14
C ASP A 97 -6.57 -12.25 -3.22
N ALA A 98 -6.00 -12.53 -4.39
CA ALA A 98 -5.09 -13.66 -4.58
C ALA A 98 -3.85 -13.59 -3.67
N HIS A 99 -3.26 -12.40 -3.52
CA HIS A 99 -2.11 -12.21 -2.63
C HIS A 99 -2.49 -12.31 -1.15
N ALA A 100 -3.66 -11.79 -0.76
CA ALA A 100 -4.18 -11.88 0.59
C ALA A 100 -4.43 -13.34 1.00
N GLU A 101 -4.99 -14.17 0.11
CA GLU A 101 -5.17 -15.60 0.35
C GLU A 101 -3.84 -16.31 0.63
N MET A 102 -2.80 -16.01 -0.16
CA MET A 102 -1.44 -16.53 0.08
C MET A 102 -0.87 -16.09 1.42
N LEU A 103 -1.13 -14.85 1.84
CA LEU A 103 -0.70 -14.34 3.15
C LEU A 103 -1.45 -15.01 4.30
N ILE A 104 -2.77 -15.17 4.19
CA ILE A 104 -3.63 -15.83 5.19
C ILE A 104 -3.19 -17.30 5.36
N THR A 105 -3.00 -18.03 4.27
CA THR A 105 -2.60 -19.44 4.29
C THR A 105 -1.15 -19.66 4.73
N SER A 106 -0.32 -18.61 4.79
CA SER A 106 1.08 -18.72 5.22
C SER A 106 1.27 -19.02 6.72
N GLY A 107 0.21 -18.86 7.53
CA GLY A 107 0.27 -19.04 8.99
C GLY A 107 1.04 -17.97 9.75
N LYS A 108 1.47 -16.89 9.08
CA LYS A 108 2.18 -15.76 9.69
C LYS A 108 1.19 -14.73 10.24
N LYS A 109 1.67 -13.85 11.12
CA LYS A 109 0.92 -12.65 11.50
C LYS A 109 0.97 -11.67 10.34
N VAL A 110 -0.19 -11.22 9.88
CA VAL A 110 -0.33 -10.36 8.69
C VAL A 110 -1.25 -9.19 9.01
N MET A 111 -0.88 -8.02 8.51
CA MET A 111 -1.69 -6.82 8.52
C MET A 111 -1.71 -6.20 7.12
N LEU A 112 -2.87 -6.14 6.48
CA LEU A 112 -3.10 -5.37 5.25
C LEU A 112 -3.81 -4.09 5.63
N VAL A 113 -3.16 -2.95 5.42
CA VAL A 113 -3.64 -1.64 5.88
C VAL A 113 -3.43 -0.57 4.83
N GLY A 114 -4.40 0.33 4.75
CA GLY A 114 -4.23 1.55 3.98
C GLY A 114 -5.54 2.09 3.44
N ASP A 115 -5.43 2.83 2.35
CA ASP A 115 -6.58 3.42 1.67
C ASP A 115 -7.03 2.48 0.55
N PHE A 116 -8.18 1.83 0.78
CA PHE A 116 -8.81 0.91 -0.16
C PHE A 116 -9.66 1.62 -1.21
N ASN A 117 -9.86 2.94 -1.12
CA ASN A 117 -10.72 3.70 -2.02
C ASN A 117 -12.14 3.09 -2.17
N VAL A 118 -12.66 2.47 -1.11
CA VAL A 118 -13.97 1.82 -1.05
C VAL A 118 -14.61 2.11 0.29
N MET A 119 -15.90 2.45 0.24
CA MET A 119 -16.79 2.49 1.41
C MET A 119 -17.52 1.13 1.43
N PRO A 120 -17.24 0.24 2.40
CA PRO A 120 -17.75 -1.13 2.36
C PRO A 120 -19.27 -1.24 2.50
N THR A 121 -19.88 -0.32 3.26
CA THR A 121 -21.31 -0.32 3.53
C THR A 121 -21.91 1.07 3.40
N GLU A 122 -23.23 1.15 3.32
CA GLU A 122 -23.97 2.42 3.31
C GLU A 122 -23.67 3.30 4.54
N LYS A 123 -23.33 2.68 5.69
CA LYS A 123 -22.99 3.40 6.93
C LYS A 123 -21.69 4.20 6.80
N ASP A 124 -20.85 3.86 5.84
CA ASP A 124 -19.56 4.50 5.60
C ASP A 124 -19.67 5.70 4.64
N VAL A 125 -20.88 5.98 4.13
CA VAL A 125 -21.14 7.07 3.17
C VAL A 125 -21.62 8.33 3.91
N TYR A 126 -21.02 9.48 3.59
CA TYR A 126 -21.35 10.78 4.21
C TYR A 126 -22.81 11.21 4.02
N LYS A 127 -23.45 10.75 2.94
CA LYS A 127 -24.88 10.90 2.64
C LYS A 127 -25.37 9.63 1.93
N PRO A 128 -25.82 8.62 2.68
CA PRO A 128 -26.43 7.43 2.09
C PRO A 128 -27.74 7.77 1.37
#